data_AF-A0A0G1MUL7-F1
#
_entry.id   AF-A0A0G1MUL7-F1
#
_cell.length_a   1.000
_cell.length_b   1.000
_cell.length_c   1.000
_cell.angle_alpha   90.00
_cell.angle_beta   90.00
_cell.angle_gamma   90.00
#
_symmetry.space_group_name_H-M   'P 1'
#
loop_
_entity.id
_entity.type
_entity.pdbx_description
1 polymer ?
#
loop_
_entity_poly.entity_id
_entity_poly.type
_entity_poly.pdbx_seq_one_letter_code
_entity_poly.pdbx_strand_id
1 'polypeptide(L)'
;MIDKKVQKYSDELKKLGIGHEIVEHPELKTPPEVMGYLGLPLSLSVPTLVMKADNGFIAFVRRGDTHIDMRKLRAVLGVKKLRMANEEEFTRLTGVPLGAATVYSPGLPTFIDKKVFDEKYLYGGTGSFVFTFKYKTEDLKRIDGVRIVDVTDVLPQEKESSGRRVFSGIQPSGNLHVGNYVGAIKHWVVGQEEGLNIFCIVDLHAITVPQDPTQLHEKSLELAAILLAAGIDPEKSILFIQSYNPDHANLGWILNCYLSIGQMNRMTQYKDKSKKQQFVSVGLFDYPALMAADILLYNTTEVPIGEDQKQHVELTRDVAERFNKQHGYTFVLPEPVIPKVGGRVMDLKKPMQKMSKSDEDQSGVIGLLDTPDEIREKVDSAVTDSGKQIVYDEENKPGISNLIAIYSQLNEVSVSEVERRFKDSSYVNFKKAVAEEVIESITPLQKRYRELRGSGELTKVLKRGAERAREISGPKLREVYEKIGFVV
;
A
#
# COMPACT_ATOMS: atom_id res chain seq x y z
N MET A 1 -34.37 18.84 10.39
CA MET A 1 -35.35 19.71 9.70
C MET A 1 -34.73 20.03 8.34
N ILE A 2 -35.42 19.76 7.24
CA ILE A 2 -34.85 19.93 5.89
C ILE A 2 -34.53 21.42 5.66
N ASP A 3 -33.35 21.72 5.14
CA ASP A 3 -32.91 23.08 4.82
C ASP A 3 -33.91 23.74 3.85
N LYS A 4 -34.35 24.96 4.15
CA LYS A 4 -35.28 25.72 3.30
C LYS A 4 -34.80 25.88 1.86
N LYS A 5 -33.48 25.97 1.63
CA LYS A 5 -32.88 26.04 0.29
C LYS A 5 -33.04 24.72 -0.47
N VAL A 6 -32.79 23.59 0.22
CA VAL A 6 -32.96 22.24 -0.35
C VAL A 6 -34.44 22.00 -0.68
N GLN A 7 -35.35 22.41 0.20
CA GLN A 7 -36.79 22.29 -0.05
C GLN A 7 -37.23 23.14 -1.24
N LYS A 8 -36.76 24.39 -1.35
CA LYS A 8 -37.08 25.26 -2.49
C LYS A 8 -36.62 24.64 -3.81
N TYR A 9 -35.40 24.10 -3.85
CA TYR A 9 -34.87 23.45 -5.04
C TYR A 9 -35.64 22.15 -5.37
N SER A 10 -36.03 21.36 -4.37
CA SER A 10 -36.93 20.21 -4.55
C SER A 10 -38.24 20.60 -5.24
N ASP A 11 -38.85 21.71 -4.81
CA ASP A 11 -40.12 22.18 -5.38
C ASP A 11 -39.95 22.71 -6.82
N GLU A 12 -38.79 23.30 -7.15
CA GLU A 12 -38.44 23.68 -8.52
C GLU A 12 -38.30 22.45 -9.43
N LEU A 13 -37.61 21.41 -8.99
CA LEU A 13 -37.48 20.15 -9.73
C LEU A 13 -38.84 19.47 -9.94
N LYS A 14 -39.73 19.48 -8.94
CA LYS A 14 -41.10 18.93 -9.07
C LYS A 14 -41.91 19.65 -10.15
N LYS A 15 -41.77 20.97 -10.27
CA LYS A 15 -42.44 21.76 -11.34
C LYS A 15 -41.96 21.37 -12.74
N LEU A 16 -40.70 20.97 -12.87
CA LEU A 16 -40.11 20.45 -14.11
C LEU A 16 -40.44 18.95 -14.33
N GLY A 17 -41.15 18.32 -13.40
CA GLY A 17 -41.43 16.89 -13.44
C GLY A 17 -40.19 16.02 -13.24
N ILE A 18 -39.18 16.50 -12.51
CA ILE A 18 -37.94 15.74 -12.25
C ILE A 18 -38.09 14.95 -10.95
N GLY A 19 -38.19 13.62 -11.05
CA GLY A 19 -38.27 12.73 -9.90
C GLY A 19 -36.97 12.71 -9.10
N HIS A 20 -37.06 12.92 -7.80
CA HIS A 20 -35.93 12.86 -6.87
C HIS A 20 -36.34 12.47 -5.44
N GLU A 21 -35.42 11.86 -4.70
CA GLU A 21 -35.54 11.57 -3.27
C GLU A 21 -34.47 12.37 -2.51
N ILE A 22 -34.82 12.92 -1.35
CA ILE A 22 -33.88 13.65 -0.47
C ILE A 22 -33.18 12.64 0.43
N VAL A 23 -31.85 12.67 0.45
CA VAL A 23 -31.01 11.82 1.30
C VAL A 23 -30.17 12.71 2.22
N GLU A 24 -30.29 12.53 3.52
CA GLU A 24 -29.54 13.25 4.55
C GLU A 24 -28.24 12.51 4.88
N HIS A 25 -27.16 13.26 5.08
CA HIS A 25 -25.84 12.73 5.46
C HIS A 25 -25.07 13.77 6.30
N PRO A 26 -23.99 13.38 7.00
CA PRO A 26 -23.08 14.33 7.66
C PRO A 26 -22.54 15.39 6.68
N GLU A 27 -21.89 16.44 7.19
CA GLU A 27 -21.29 17.45 6.30
C GLU A 27 -20.16 16.83 5.46
N LEU A 28 -20.39 16.69 4.16
CA LEU A 28 -19.48 16.08 3.19
C LEU A 28 -19.39 17.00 1.96
N LYS A 29 -18.18 17.24 1.47
CA LYS A 29 -17.91 18.33 0.50
C LYS A 29 -17.67 17.82 -0.91
N THR A 30 -17.31 16.55 -1.05
CA THR A 30 -16.94 15.96 -2.34
C THR A 30 -17.83 14.77 -2.72
N PRO A 31 -18.02 14.48 -4.02
CA PRO A 31 -18.77 13.30 -4.45
C PRO A 31 -18.21 11.97 -3.87
N PRO A 32 -16.88 11.71 -3.85
CA PRO A 32 -16.35 10.49 -3.26
C PRO A 32 -16.71 10.31 -1.78
N GLU A 33 -16.67 11.38 -0.97
CA GLU A 33 -17.06 11.34 0.44
C GLU A 33 -18.54 10.96 0.62
N VAL A 34 -19.43 11.57 -0.16
CA VAL A 34 -20.87 11.28 -0.12
C VAL A 34 -21.16 9.84 -0.53
N MET A 35 -20.54 9.38 -1.63
CA MET A 35 -20.75 8.03 -2.13
C MET A 35 -20.18 6.97 -1.17
N GLY A 36 -19.01 7.23 -0.58
CA GLY A 36 -18.43 6.37 0.45
C GLY A 36 -19.31 6.25 1.69
N TYR A 37 -19.91 7.35 2.16
CA TYR A 37 -20.85 7.33 3.27
C TYR A 37 -22.12 6.50 2.96
N LEU A 38 -22.62 6.61 1.73
CA LEU A 38 -23.80 5.86 1.28
C LEU A 38 -23.51 4.39 0.94
N GLY A 39 -22.23 3.97 0.92
CA GLY A 39 -21.82 2.63 0.52
C GLY A 39 -22.10 2.34 -0.95
N LEU A 40 -21.96 3.35 -1.81
CA LEU A 40 -22.28 3.28 -3.24
C LEU A 40 -21.05 3.63 -4.09
N PRO A 41 -20.91 3.07 -5.30
CA PRO A 41 -19.79 3.37 -6.16
C PRO A 41 -19.86 4.79 -6.74
N LEU A 42 -18.71 5.36 -7.11
CA LEU A 42 -18.64 6.70 -7.70
C LEU A 42 -19.40 6.81 -9.04
N SER A 43 -19.60 5.69 -9.75
CA SER A 43 -20.44 5.61 -10.95
C SER A 43 -21.90 5.99 -10.69
N LEU A 44 -22.36 5.92 -9.43
CA LEU A 44 -23.68 6.38 -9.07
C LEU A 44 -23.75 7.86 -8.68
N SER A 45 -22.67 8.63 -8.78
CA SER A 45 -22.70 10.08 -8.53
C SER A 45 -22.82 10.90 -9.83
N VAL A 46 -23.44 12.09 -9.72
CA VAL A 46 -23.64 13.03 -10.83
C VAL A 46 -23.20 14.46 -10.47
N PRO A 47 -21.87 14.73 -10.46
CA PRO A 47 -21.35 16.07 -10.23
C PRO A 47 -21.70 17.05 -11.36
N THR A 48 -21.93 18.31 -10.97
CA THR A 48 -22.12 19.43 -11.90
C THR A 48 -20.94 20.39 -11.83
N LEU A 49 -20.36 20.68 -12.98
CA LEU A 49 -19.18 21.53 -13.15
C LEU A 49 -19.59 22.81 -13.86
N VAL A 50 -19.27 23.97 -13.28
CA VAL A 50 -19.48 25.26 -13.95
C VAL A 50 -18.21 25.64 -14.68
N MET A 51 -18.32 25.86 -15.99
CA MET A 51 -17.18 26.13 -16.85
C MET A 51 -17.34 27.48 -17.54
N LYS A 52 -16.22 28.19 -17.70
CA LYS A 52 -16.11 29.43 -18.47
C LYS A 52 -15.60 29.13 -19.87
N ALA A 53 -16.40 29.48 -20.85
CA ALA A 53 -16.08 29.43 -22.27
C ALA A 53 -15.93 30.85 -22.85
N ASP A 54 -15.42 30.97 -24.07
CA ASP A 54 -15.25 32.27 -24.74
C ASP A 54 -16.58 33.04 -24.91
N ASN A 55 -17.69 32.34 -24.98
CA ASN A 55 -19.04 32.86 -25.23
C ASN A 55 -19.95 32.89 -23.98
N GLY A 56 -19.41 32.65 -22.79
CA GLY A 56 -20.19 32.70 -21.54
C GLY A 56 -19.85 31.57 -20.57
N PHE A 57 -20.77 31.26 -19.67
CA PHE A 57 -20.65 30.17 -18.71
C PHE A 57 -21.63 29.05 -19.05
N ILE A 58 -21.24 27.81 -18.74
CA ILE A 58 -22.08 26.63 -18.91
C ILE A 58 -22.08 25.80 -17.63
N ALA A 59 -23.15 25.05 -17.41
CA ALA A 59 -23.18 23.94 -16.48
C ALA A 59 -22.95 22.63 -17.26
N PHE A 60 -22.00 21.83 -16.82
CA PHE A 60 -21.67 20.54 -17.40
C PHE A 60 -21.87 19.43 -16.37
N VAL A 61 -22.80 18.53 -16.65
CA VAL A 61 -23.20 17.42 -15.77
C VAL A 61 -22.60 16.13 -16.32
N ARG A 62 -21.92 15.36 -15.46
CA ARG A 62 -21.33 14.07 -15.84
C ARG A 62 -21.49 13.04 -14.75
N ARG A 63 -21.28 11.77 -15.08
CA ARG A 63 -21.16 10.68 -14.10
C ARG A 63 -19.83 10.80 -13.36
N GLY A 64 -19.79 10.50 -12.07
CA GLY A 64 -18.63 10.77 -11.20
C GLY A 64 -17.35 10.02 -11.59
N ASP A 65 -17.51 8.81 -12.09
CA ASP A 65 -16.47 7.91 -12.62
C ASP A 65 -16.06 8.23 -14.07
N THR A 66 -16.24 9.45 -14.56
CA THR A 66 -15.86 9.84 -15.92
C THR A 66 -14.92 11.04 -15.94
N HIS A 67 -14.06 11.15 -16.94
CA HIS A 67 -13.22 12.32 -17.19
C HIS A 67 -13.69 13.07 -18.42
N ILE A 68 -13.64 14.40 -18.39
CA ILE A 68 -14.01 15.23 -19.54
C ILE A 68 -12.88 15.21 -20.57
N ASP A 69 -13.17 14.78 -21.79
CA ASP A 69 -12.34 15.10 -22.93
C ASP A 69 -12.56 16.57 -23.31
N MET A 70 -11.66 17.42 -22.84
CA MET A 70 -11.70 18.86 -23.09
C MET A 70 -11.62 19.22 -24.59
N ARG A 71 -11.09 18.33 -25.46
CA ARG A 71 -11.07 18.55 -26.91
C ARG A 71 -12.46 18.30 -27.50
N LYS A 72 -13.09 17.17 -27.15
CA LYS A 72 -14.47 16.86 -27.59
C LYS A 72 -15.45 17.92 -27.10
N LEU A 73 -15.37 18.32 -25.82
CA LEU A 73 -16.27 19.33 -25.26
C LEU A 73 -16.09 20.70 -25.94
N ARG A 74 -14.85 21.15 -26.19
CA ARG A 74 -14.62 22.39 -26.96
C ARG A 74 -15.20 22.33 -28.37
N ALA A 75 -15.08 21.20 -29.05
CA ALA A 75 -15.63 21.01 -30.39
C ALA A 75 -17.16 21.09 -30.38
N VAL A 76 -17.82 20.44 -29.41
CA VAL A 76 -19.28 20.49 -29.25
C VAL A 76 -19.80 21.89 -28.90
N LEU A 77 -19.04 22.64 -28.08
CA LEU A 77 -19.39 24.01 -27.72
C LEU A 77 -19.05 25.04 -28.81
N GLY A 78 -18.19 24.69 -29.77
CA GLY A 78 -17.70 25.62 -30.79
C GLY A 78 -16.79 26.72 -30.23
N VAL A 79 -16.01 26.43 -29.17
CA VAL A 79 -15.20 27.43 -28.45
C VAL A 79 -13.71 27.07 -28.48
N LYS A 80 -12.85 28.09 -28.39
CA LYS A 80 -11.39 27.91 -28.41
C LYS A 80 -10.83 27.74 -27.00
N LYS A 81 -11.35 28.50 -26.03
CA LYS A 81 -10.95 28.41 -24.62
C LYS A 81 -12.10 27.90 -23.77
N LEU A 82 -11.75 27.04 -22.83
CA LEU A 82 -12.65 26.47 -21.84
C LEU A 82 -11.85 26.20 -20.56
N ARG A 83 -12.33 26.70 -19.43
CA ARG A 83 -11.73 26.44 -18.11
C ARG A 83 -12.82 26.28 -17.05
N MET A 84 -12.46 25.74 -15.88
CA MET A 84 -13.34 25.76 -14.71
C MET A 84 -13.61 27.21 -14.28
N ALA A 85 -14.83 27.50 -13.80
CA ALA A 85 -15.12 28.75 -13.10
C ALA A 85 -14.33 28.79 -11.79
N ASN A 86 -13.83 29.97 -11.41
CA ASN A 86 -13.25 30.17 -10.09
C ASN A 86 -14.35 30.28 -9.01
N GLU A 87 -13.97 30.34 -7.75
CA GLU A 87 -14.92 30.35 -6.62
C GLU A 87 -15.89 31.53 -6.65
N GLU A 88 -15.40 32.75 -6.96
CA GLU A 88 -16.25 33.95 -7.09
C GLU A 88 -17.23 33.83 -8.26
N GLU A 89 -16.75 33.41 -9.43
CA GLU A 89 -17.56 33.18 -10.63
C GLU A 89 -18.63 32.12 -10.35
N PHE A 90 -18.24 31.01 -9.74
CA PHE A 90 -19.13 29.90 -9.39
C PHE A 90 -20.23 30.38 -8.44
N THR A 91 -19.86 30.96 -7.30
CA THR A 91 -20.81 31.36 -6.24
C THR A 91 -21.79 32.41 -6.76
N ARG A 92 -21.31 33.36 -7.59
CA ARG A 92 -22.17 34.36 -8.23
C ARG A 92 -23.20 33.74 -9.18
N LEU A 93 -22.82 32.69 -9.91
CA LEU A 93 -23.69 32.07 -10.93
C LEU A 93 -24.67 31.08 -10.34
N THR A 94 -24.26 30.31 -9.32
CA THR A 94 -25.05 29.22 -8.75
C THR A 94 -25.76 29.60 -7.45
N GLY A 95 -25.31 30.66 -6.77
CA GLY A 95 -25.83 31.08 -5.47
C GLY A 95 -25.47 30.14 -4.31
N VAL A 96 -24.58 29.17 -4.54
CA VAL A 96 -24.16 28.15 -3.56
C VAL A 96 -22.63 28.06 -3.52
N PRO A 97 -22.03 27.60 -2.40
CA PRO A 97 -20.58 27.46 -2.30
C PRO A 97 -20.04 26.43 -3.29
N LEU A 98 -18.77 26.61 -3.71
CA LEU A 98 -18.08 25.68 -4.60
C LEU A 98 -18.14 24.24 -4.04
N GLY A 99 -18.53 23.29 -4.88
CA GLY A 99 -18.74 21.88 -4.49
C GLY A 99 -20.19 21.53 -4.18
N ALA A 100 -21.06 22.51 -3.93
CA ALA A 100 -22.49 22.28 -3.66
C ALA A 100 -23.39 22.47 -4.90
N ALA A 101 -22.84 22.41 -6.11
CA ALA A 101 -23.57 22.65 -7.36
C ALA A 101 -24.84 21.79 -7.47
N THR A 102 -25.94 22.41 -7.90
CA THR A 102 -27.17 21.69 -8.26
C THR A 102 -27.09 21.15 -9.68
N VAL A 103 -27.72 19.98 -9.92
CA VAL A 103 -27.80 19.36 -11.27
C VAL A 103 -28.46 20.27 -12.29
N TYR A 104 -29.44 21.05 -11.84
CA TYR A 104 -30.07 22.11 -12.61
C TYR A 104 -29.76 23.47 -11.98
N SER A 105 -29.13 24.35 -12.76
CA SER A 105 -28.84 25.73 -12.37
C SER A 105 -29.58 26.67 -13.33
N PRO A 106 -30.72 27.26 -12.91
CA PRO A 106 -31.48 28.19 -13.75
C PRO A 106 -30.60 29.32 -14.31
N GLY A 107 -30.69 29.57 -15.62
CA GLY A 107 -29.93 30.63 -16.29
C GLY A 107 -28.54 30.21 -16.80
N LEU A 108 -28.09 28.99 -16.53
CA LEU A 108 -26.90 28.41 -17.16
C LEU A 108 -27.29 27.40 -18.25
N PRO A 109 -26.79 27.56 -19.50
CA PRO A 109 -26.87 26.53 -20.51
C PRO A 109 -26.30 25.21 -19.97
N THR A 110 -27.14 24.16 -19.96
CA THR A 110 -26.81 22.89 -19.32
C THR A 110 -26.50 21.82 -20.37
N PHE A 111 -25.35 21.18 -20.20
CA PHE A 111 -24.87 20.08 -21.01
C PHE A 111 -24.76 18.83 -20.13
N ILE A 112 -25.31 17.71 -20.57
CA ILE A 112 -25.27 16.44 -19.82
C ILE A 112 -24.55 15.41 -20.68
N ASP A 113 -23.52 14.76 -20.13
CA ASP A 113 -22.90 13.63 -20.82
C ASP A 113 -23.86 12.43 -20.91
N LYS A 114 -23.91 11.76 -22.06
CA LYS A 114 -24.83 10.65 -22.32
C LYS A 114 -24.70 9.51 -21.30
N LYS A 115 -23.51 9.30 -20.70
CA LYS A 115 -23.25 8.23 -19.73
C LYS A 115 -23.98 8.41 -18.40
N VAL A 116 -24.49 9.62 -18.13
CA VAL A 116 -25.42 9.88 -17.01
C VAL A 116 -26.70 9.05 -17.14
N PHE A 117 -27.10 8.69 -18.36
CA PHE A 117 -28.30 7.90 -18.62
C PHE A 117 -28.05 6.39 -18.65
N ASP A 118 -26.80 5.93 -18.45
CA ASP A 118 -26.49 4.50 -18.34
C ASP A 118 -27.09 3.90 -17.04
N GLU A 119 -27.27 4.73 -16.02
CA GLU A 119 -27.79 4.34 -14.71
C GLU A 119 -29.22 4.82 -14.53
N LYS A 120 -30.06 4.03 -13.85
CA LYS A 120 -31.48 4.39 -13.61
C LYS A 120 -31.62 5.54 -12.59
N TYR A 121 -30.71 5.60 -11.63
CA TYR A 121 -30.68 6.61 -10.56
C TYR A 121 -29.26 7.08 -10.31
N LEU A 122 -29.08 8.36 -10.01
CA LEU A 122 -27.79 8.95 -9.64
C LEU A 122 -27.94 9.95 -8.48
N TYR A 123 -26.86 10.15 -7.73
CA TYR A 123 -26.81 11.00 -6.54
C TYR A 123 -26.06 12.31 -6.86
N GLY A 124 -26.71 13.45 -6.67
CA GLY A 124 -26.18 14.76 -7.06
C GLY A 124 -26.54 15.88 -6.09
N GLY A 125 -25.81 16.99 -6.21
CA GLY A 125 -25.87 18.09 -5.26
C GLY A 125 -27.24 18.79 -5.18
N THR A 126 -27.48 19.39 -4.02
CA THR A 126 -28.73 20.05 -3.64
C THR A 126 -28.55 21.54 -3.32
N GLY A 127 -27.33 22.07 -3.40
CA GLY A 127 -26.98 23.37 -2.81
C GLY A 127 -26.55 23.30 -1.34
N SER A 128 -26.49 22.10 -0.76
CA SER A 128 -26.10 21.84 0.64
C SER A 128 -25.05 20.74 0.74
N PHE A 129 -24.21 20.79 1.77
CA PHE A 129 -23.20 19.77 2.09
C PHE A 129 -23.71 18.67 3.02
N VAL A 130 -24.97 18.74 3.47
CA VAL A 130 -25.60 17.75 4.37
C VAL A 130 -26.79 17.02 3.73
N PHE A 131 -27.11 17.34 2.47
CA PHE A 131 -28.16 16.68 1.70
C PHE A 131 -27.69 16.39 0.27
N THR A 132 -28.00 15.20 -0.22
CA THR A 132 -27.87 14.84 -1.64
C THR A 132 -29.24 14.42 -2.19
N PHE A 133 -29.46 14.62 -3.49
CA PHE A 133 -30.67 14.12 -4.16
C PHE A 133 -30.34 12.88 -4.97
N LYS A 134 -31.16 11.86 -4.82
CA LYS A 134 -31.18 10.70 -5.71
C LYS A 134 -32.16 10.98 -6.85
N TYR A 135 -31.63 11.33 -8.01
CA TYR A 135 -32.37 11.70 -9.21
C TYR A 135 -32.74 10.45 -10.01
N LYS A 136 -33.92 10.46 -10.63
CA LYS A 136 -34.22 9.58 -11.75
C LYS A 136 -33.61 10.17 -13.03
N THR A 137 -32.60 9.50 -13.57
CA THR A 137 -31.74 10.05 -14.63
C THR A 137 -32.49 10.41 -15.90
N GLU A 138 -33.47 9.59 -16.32
CA GLU A 138 -34.31 9.85 -17.48
C GLU A 138 -35.08 11.18 -17.38
N ASP A 139 -35.47 11.61 -16.17
CA ASP A 139 -36.21 12.85 -16.01
C ASP A 139 -35.31 14.09 -16.21
N LEU A 140 -33.98 13.95 -16.14
CA LEU A 140 -33.04 15.06 -16.38
C LEU A 140 -33.10 15.59 -17.82
N LYS A 141 -33.65 14.81 -18.76
CA LYS A 141 -33.92 15.26 -20.14
C LYS A 141 -35.00 16.35 -20.21
N ARG A 142 -35.78 16.55 -19.12
CA ARG A 142 -36.83 17.58 -19.00
C ARG A 142 -36.29 18.96 -18.61
N ILE A 143 -34.99 19.05 -18.29
CA ILE A 143 -34.34 20.33 -18.04
C ILE A 143 -34.43 21.18 -19.31
N ASP A 144 -34.97 22.39 -19.17
CA ASP A 144 -35.17 23.28 -20.31
C ASP A 144 -33.85 23.64 -21.00
N GLY A 145 -33.82 23.55 -22.32
CA GLY A 145 -32.63 23.83 -23.14
C GLY A 145 -31.45 22.87 -22.95
N VAL A 146 -31.63 21.72 -22.29
CA VAL A 146 -30.56 20.75 -22.05
C VAL A 146 -30.00 20.17 -23.36
N ARG A 147 -28.67 20.03 -23.44
CA ARG A 147 -27.99 19.37 -24.55
C ARG A 147 -27.28 18.10 -24.08
N ILE A 148 -27.63 16.97 -24.68
CA ILE A 148 -26.97 15.69 -24.40
C ILE A 148 -25.74 15.55 -25.31
N VAL A 149 -24.60 15.21 -24.74
CA VAL A 149 -23.32 15.17 -25.45
C VAL A 149 -22.53 13.91 -25.10
N ASP A 150 -21.58 13.51 -25.93
CA ASP A 150 -20.69 12.36 -25.66
C ASP A 150 -19.24 12.84 -25.64
N VAL A 151 -18.81 13.34 -24.50
CA VAL A 151 -17.55 14.07 -24.37
C VAL A 151 -16.75 13.64 -23.16
N THR A 152 -17.24 12.66 -22.40
CA THR A 152 -16.49 12.05 -21.32
C THR A 152 -16.03 10.64 -21.70
N ASP A 153 -14.94 10.20 -21.08
CA ASP A 153 -14.50 8.82 -21.12
C ASP A 153 -14.62 8.27 -19.69
N VAL A 154 -15.06 7.02 -19.54
CA VAL A 154 -15.13 6.37 -18.22
C VAL A 154 -13.72 6.35 -17.67
N LEU A 155 -13.52 6.98 -16.51
CA LEU A 155 -12.30 6.81 -15.74
C LEU A 155 -12.18 5.31 -15.56
N PRO A 156 -11.06 4.70 -15.98
CA PRO A 156 -10.85 3.30 -15.69
C PRO A 156 -10.97 3.22 -14.17
N GLN A 157 -11.92 2.41 -13.70
CA GLN A 157 -12.31 2.42 -12.30
C GLN A 157 -11.03 2.44 -11.47
N GLU A 158 -10.77 3.55 -10.76
CA GLU A 158 -10.22 3.38 -9.42
C GLU A 158 -11.27 2.50 -8.76
N LYS A 159 -11.05 1.17 -8.80
CA LYS A 159 -11.77 0.25 -7.95
C LYS A 159 -11.79 0.94 -6.61
N GLU A 160 -13.00 1.24 -6.12
CA GLU A 160 -13.30 1.70 -4.77
C GLU A 160 -12.16 1.32 -3.86
N SER A 161 -11.55 2.31 -3.19
CA SER A 161 -10.51 2.15 -2.17
C SER A 161 -10.45 0.71 -1.70
N SER A 162 -9.66 -0.13 -2.40
CA SER A 162 -9.58 -1.52 -1.99
C SER A 162 -8.85 -1.39 -0.67
N GLY A 163 -9.55 -1.65 0.44
CA GLY A 163 -9.05 -1.36 1.78
C GLY A 163 -7.59 -1.76 1.88
N ARG A 164 -6.81 -0.94 2.60
CA ARG A 164 -5.35 -1.04 2.76
C ARG A 164 -4.76 -2.38 2.33
N ARG A 165 -3.97 -2.37 1.24
CA ARG A 165 -3.29 -3.55 0.71
C ARG A 165 -1.80 -3.39 0.86
N VAL A 166 -1.21 -4.30 1.62
CA VAL A 166 0.20 -4.26 2.00
C VAL A 166 0.91 -5.43 1.32
N PHE A 167 1.96 -5.14 0.56
CA PHE A 167 2.83 -6.19 0.00
C PHE A 167 4.24 -6.08 0.59
N SER A 168 4.75 -7.17 1.16
CA SER A 168 6.12 -7.25 1.67
C SER A 168 6.81 -8.51 1.17
N GLY A 169 7.92 -8.32 0.45
CA GLY A 169 8.77 -9.40 -0.05
C GLY A 169 10.01 -9.59 0.82
N ILE A 170 10.35 -10.85 1.13
CA ILE A 170 11.50 -11.20 1.96
C ILE A 170 12.32 -12.26 1.24
N GLN A 171 13.60 -11.99 1.00
CA GLN A 171 14.50 -12.99 0.42
C GLN A 171 14.77 -14.11 1.44
N PRO A 172 14.74 -15.39 1.00
CA PRO A 172 15.15 -16.53 1.82
C PRO A 172 16.69 -16.58 1.94
N SER A 173 17.28 -15.58 2.60
CA SER A 173 18.72 -15.45 2.78
C SER A 173 19.12 -15.15 4.22
N GLY A 174 20.25 -15.75 4.62
CA GLY A 174 20.79 -15.68 5.97
C GLY A 174 19.85 -16.24 7.05
N ASN A 175 20.28 -16.17 8.29
CA ASN A 175 19.45 -16.56 9.44
C ASN A 175 18.65 -15.35 9.94
N LEU A 176 17.35 -15.52 10.17
CA LEU A 176 16.57 -14.48 10.86
C LEU A 176 17.07 -14.32 12.30
N HIS A 177 17.21 -13.08 12.73
CA HIS A 177 17.67 -12.73 14.08
C HIS A 177 16.62 -11.91 14.85
N VAL A 178 16.84 -11.75 16.16
CA VAL A 178 15.95 -11.00 17.07
C VAL A 178 15.64 -9.59 16.54
N GLY A 179 16.63 -8.92 15.96
CA GLY A 179 16.41 -7.62 15.31
C GLY A 179 15.37 -7.63 14.17
N ASN A 180 15.26 -8.70 13.39
CA ASN A 180 14.20 -8.81 12.38
C ASN A 180 12.83 -9.08 13.03
N TYR A 181 12.82 -9.92 14.06
CA TYR A 181 11.60 -10.28 14.77
C TYR A 181 10.95 -9.07 15.44
N VAL A 182 11.74 -8.33 16.21
CA VAL A 182 11.28 -7.14 16.92
C VAL A 182 11.04 -5.97 15.98
N GLY A 183 11.91 -5.75 14.99
CA GLY A 183 11.85 -4.58 14.12
C GLY A 183 10.83 -4.67 12.97
N ALA A 184 10.35 -5.87 12.62
CA ALA A 184 9.43 -6.05 11.50
C ALA A 184 8.35 -7.10 11.76
N ILE A 185 8.72 -8.33 12.13
CA ILE A 185 7.78 -9.45 12.16
C ILE A 185 6.67 -9.23 13.20
N LYS A 186 7.00 -8.79 14.42
CA LYS A 186 5.98 -8.45 15.44
C LYS A 186 4.98 -7.40 14.93
N HIS A 187 5.46 -6.36 14.24
CA HIS A 187 4.58 -5.33 13.67
C HIS A 187 3.68 -5.88 12.57
N TRP A 188 4.20 -6.78 11.71
CA TRP A 188 3.38 -7.45 10.71
C TRP A 188 2.28 -8.27 11.36
N VAL A 189 2.58 -9.01 12.43
CA VAL A 189 1.60 -9.85 13.14
C VAL A 189 0.45 -9.01 13.71
N VAL A 190 0.75 -7.84 14.29
CA VAL A 190 -0.25 -6.90 14.80
C VAL A 190 -1.06 -6.26 13.67
N GLY A 191 -0.41 -5.88 12.57
CA GLY A 191 -1.04 -5.21 11.43
C GLY A 191 -1.94 -6.09 10.55
N GLN A 192 -2.04 -7.40 10.82
CA GLN A 192 -2.84 -8.34 10.00
C GLN A 192 -4.34 -8.02 9.98
N GLU A 193 -4.84 -7.28 10.97
CA GLU A 193 -6.25 -6.87 11.05
C GLU A 193 -6.56 -5.63 10.21
N GLU A 194 -5.55 -4.88 9.80
CA GLU A 194 -5.69 -3.57 9.16
C GLU A 194 -5.70 -3.65 7.62
N GLY A 195 -6.50 -4.58 7.07
CA GLY A 195 -6.64 -4.80 5.62
C GLY A 195 -5.91 -6.04 5.11
N LEU A 196 -5.68 -6.11 3.79
CA LEU A 196 -5.08 -7.29 3.17
C LEU A 196 -3.55 -7.21 3.22
N ASN A 197 -2.94 -8.12 3.97
CA ASN A 197 -1.49 -8.25 4.06
C ASN A 197 -1.01 -9.43 3.20
N ILE A 198 0.00 -9.17 2.36
CA ILE A 198 0.58 -10.13 1.43
C ILE A 198 2.07 -10.23 1.72
N PHE A 199 2.47 -11.37 2.24
CA PHE A 199 3.86 -11.72 2.55
C PHE A 199 4.38 -12.70 1.49
N CYS A 200 5.43 -12.32 0.80
CA CYS A 200 6.00 -13.11 -0.28
C CYS A 200 7.44 -13.52 0.04
N ILE A 201 7.73 -14.81 -0.03
CA ILE A 201 9.10 -15.33 0.04
C ILE A 201 9.67 -15.26 -1.38
N VAL A 202 10.54 -14.28 -1.61
CA VAL A 202 10.99 -13.91 -2.95
C VAL A 202 12.22 -14.71 -3.40
N ASP A 203 12.00 -15.99 -3.68
CA ASP A 203 13.04 -16.92 -4.14
C ASP A 203 13.57 -16.58 -5.55
N LEU A 204 12.76 -16.00 -6.44
CA LEU A 204 13.24 -15.51 -7.75
C LEU A 204 14.21 -14.34 -7.59
N HIS A 205 14.05 -13.51 -6.56
CA HIS A 205 15.02 -12.45 -6.24
C HIS A 205 16.33 -13.00 -5.65
N ALA A 206 16.27 -14.11 -4.91
CA ALA A 206 17.46 -14.71 -4.29
C ALA A 206 18.46 -15.22 -5.33
N ILE A 207 17.98 -15.74 -6.46
CA ILE A 207 18.83 -16.29 -7.55
C ILE A 207 19.47 -15.23 -8.44
N THR A 208 19.30 -13.94 -8.13
CA THR A 208 20.03 -12.85 -8.83
C THR A 208 21.54 -12.91 -8.56
N VAL A 209 21.94 -13.60 -7.49
CA VAL A 209 23.32 -14.02 -7.19
C VAL A 209 23.37 -15.56 -7.06
N PRO A 210 24.55 -16.20 -7.19
CA PRO A 210 24.67 -17.64 -7.06
C PRO A 210 24.12 -18.16 -5.72
N GLN A 211 23.37 -19.26 -5.76
CA GLN A 211 22.80 -19.93 -4.59
C GLN A 211 23.14 -21.42 -4.62
N ASP A 212 23.35 -22.01 -3.45
CA ASP A 212 23.31 -23.46 -3.32
C ASP A 212 21.83 -23.93 -3.37
N PRO A 213 21.45 -24.85 -4.28
CA PRO A 213 20.06 -25.25 -4.44
C PRO A 213 19.43 -25.86 -3.20
N THR A 214 20.20 -26.65 -2.43
CA THR A 214 19.71 -27.30 -1.21
C THR A 214 19.46 -26.26 -0.12
N GLN A 215 20.39 -25.31 0.05
CA GLN A 215 20.24 -24.23 1.01
C GLN A 215 19.11 -23.29 0.63
N LEU A 216 18.93 -22.91 -0.64
CA LEU A 216 17.83 -22.06 -1.07
C LEU A 216 16.47 -22.71 -0.76
N HIS A 217 16.35 -24.02 -1.02
CA HIS A 217 15.16 -24.80 -0.69
C HIS A 217 14.88 -24.77 0.81
N GLU A 218 15.88 -25.12 1.63
CA GLU A 218 15.73 -25.17 3.08
C GLU A 218 15.45 -23.79 3.67
N LYS A 219 16.12 -22.73 3.20
CA LYS A 219 15.89 -21.35 3.67
C LYS A 219 14.53 -20.80 3.29
N SER A 220 13.98 -21.20 2.15
CA SER A 220 12.61 -20.82 1.78
C SER A 220 11.58 -21.44 2.74
N LEU A 221 11.75 -22.71 3.10
CA LEU A 221 10.87 -23.39 4.06
C LEU A 221 11.10 -22.92 5.49
N GLU A 222 12.35 -22.67 5.89
CA GLU A 222 12.70 -22.12 7.20
C GLU A 222 12.04 -20.75 7.40
N LEU A 223 12.19 -19.84 6.44
CA LEU A 223 11.59 -18.51 6.50
C LEU A 223 10.06 -18.59 6.58
N ALA A 224 9.42 -19.42 5.76
CA ALA A 224 7.98 -19.63 5.82
C ALA A 224 7.51 -20.11 7.20
N ALA A 225 8.19 -21.13 7.75
CA ALA A 225 7.85 -21.68 9.05
C ALA A 225 8.07 -20.68 10.17
N ILE A 226 9.13 -19.86 10.11
CA ILE A 226 9.37 -18.80 11.09
C ILE A 226 8.26 -17.75 11.06
N LEU A 227 7.82 -17.29 9.89
CA LEU A 227 6.76 -16.29 9.77
C LEU A 227 5.43 -16.81 10.35
N LEU A 228 5.05 -18.04 10.03
CA LEU A 228 3.86 -18.69 10.61
C LEU A 228 4.01 -18.89 12.12
N ALA A 229 5.19 -19.32 12.59
CA ALA A 229 5.46 -19.53 14.01
C ALA A 229 5.48 -18.23 14.82
N ALA A 230 5.85 -17.11 14.19
CA ALA A 230 5.81 -15.78 14.77
C ALA A 230 4.38 -15.23 14.91
N GLY A 231 3.39 -15.84 14.23
CA GLY A 231 1.98 -15.46 14.34
C GLY A 231 1.36 -14.91 13.06
N ILE A 232 2.04 -14.99 11.91
CA ILE A 232 1.37 -14.72 10.63
C ILE A 232 0.29 -15.77 10.42
N ASP A 233 -0.96 -15.31 10.34
CA ASP A 233 -2.14 -16.16 10.22
C ASP A 233 -2.50 -16.27 8.73
N PRO A 234 -2.41 -17.48 8.14
CA PRO A 234 -2.68 -17.69 6.72
C PRO A 234 -4.16 -17.58 6.36
N GLU A 235 -5.09 -17.40 7.31
CA GLU A 235 -6.47 -17.03 7.01
C GLU A 235 -6.63 -15.51 6.88
N LYS A 236 -5.92 -14.74 7.70
CA LYS A 236 -5.98 -13.25 7.70
C LYS A 236 -5.09 -12.62 6.64
N SER A 237 -3.92 -13.20 6.44
CA SER A 237 -2.91 -12.74 5.47
C SER A 237 -2.71 -13.78 4.37
N ILE A 238 -2.06 -13.37 3.28
CA ILE A 238 -1.58 -14.28 2.24
C ILE A 238 -0.07 -14.46 2.43
N LEU A 239 0.37 -15.69 2.68
CA LEU A 239 1.79 -16.06 2.73
C LEU A 239 2.09 -17.11 1.66
N PHE A 240 3.04 -16.82 0.76
CA PHE A 240 3.38 -17.72 -0.34
C PHE A 240 4.83 -17.58 -0.80
N ILE A 241 5.30 -18.56 -1.58
CA ILE A 241 6.60 -18.52 -2.28
C ILE A 241 6.39 -17.89 -3.66
N GLN A 242 7.21 -16.91 -4.02
CA GLN A 242 7.09 -16.15 -5.27
C GLN A 242 7.05 -17.06 -6.50
N SER A 243 7.96 -18.03 -6.61
CA SER A 243 7.99 -18.98 -7.73
C SER A 243 6.74 -19.87 -7.89
N TYR A 244 5.86 -19.97 -6.89
CA TYR A 244 4.59 -20.70 -7.01
C TYR A 244 3.55 -19.92 -7.84
N ASN A 245 3.77 -18.62 -8.03
CA ASN A 245 2.90 -17.76 -8.82
C ASN A 245 3.65 -17.23 -10.07
N PRO A 246 3.40 -17.79 -11.27
CA PRO A 246 4.09 -17.38 -12.49
C PRO A 246 3.77 -15.94 -12.93
N ASP A 247 2.68 -15.35 -12.40
CA ASP A 247 2.25 -14.00 -12.78
C ASP A 247 3.33 -12.95 -12.50
N HIS A 248 4.16 -13.17 -11.48
CA HIS A 248 5.29 -12.31 -11.12
C HIS A 248 6.31 -12.21 -12.25
N ALA A 249 6.75 -13.34 -12.79
CA ALA A 249 7.70 -13.38 -13.90
C ALA A 249 7.08 -12.82 -15.18
N ASN A 250 5.81 -13.14 -15.44
CA ASN A 250 5.08 -12.66 -16.60
C ASN A 250 4.93 -11.13 -16.61
N LEU A 251 4.49 -10.53 -15.49
CA LEU A 251 4.40 -9.08 -15.39
C LEU A 251 5.81 -8.45 -15.36
N GLY A 252 6.80 -9.08 -14.73
CA GLY A 252 8.18 -8.62 -14.73
C GLY A 252 8.72 -8.42 -16.14
N TRP A 253 8.50 -9.40 -17.03
CA TRP A 253 8.85 -9.29 -18.45
C TRP A 253 8.15 -8.12 -19.15
N ILE A 254 6.85 -7.94 -18.92
CA ILE A 254 6.10 -6.82 -19.51
C ILE A 254 6.69 -5.50 -19.03
N LEU A 255 6.95 -5.34 -17.73
CA LEU A 255 7.46 -4.09 -17.16
C LEU A 255 8.87 -3.77 -17.67
N ASN A 256 9.68 -4.76 -18.05
CA ASN A 256 10.95 -4.52 -18.74
C ASN A 256 10.78 -3.74 -20.05
N CYS A 257 9.65 -3.93 -20.75
CA CYS A 257 9.34 -3.16 -21.95
C CYS A 257 8.95 -1.70 -21.67
N TYR A 258 8.66 -1.35 -20.41
CA TYR A 258 8.32 0.01 -20.00
C TYR A 258 9.44 0.69 -19.19
N LEU A 259 10.50 -0.02 -18.82
CA LEU A 259 11.64 0.52 -18.07
C LEU A 259 12.79 0.83 -19.02
N SER A 260 13.53 1.91 -18.72
CA SER A 260 14.72 2.28 -19.51
C SER A 260 15.99 1.74 -18.89
N ILE A 261 16.95 1.36 -19.74
CA ILE A 261 18.33 1.02 -19.32
C ILE A 261 18.93 2.11 -18.42
N GLY A 262 18.64 3.39 -18.70
CA GLY A 262 19.11 4.52 -17.90
C GLY A 262 18.55 4.56 -16.48
N GLN A 263 17.28 4.19 -16.28
CA GLN A 263 16.69 4.08 -14.94
C GLN A 263 17.35 2.95 -14.13
N MET A 264 17.50 1.78 -14.74
CA MET A 264 18.13 0.61 -14.11
C MET A 264 19.59 0.88 -13.71
N ASN A 265 20.38 1.49 -14.61
CA ASN A 265 21.78 1.85 -14.33
C ASN A 265 21.97 2.85 -13.16
N ARG A 266 20.93 3.60 -12.79
CA ARG A 266 20.99 4.56 -11.67
C ARG A 266 20.64 3.95 -10.32
N MET A 267 20.22 2.68 -10.27
CA MET A 267 19.91 2.01 -9.01
C MET A 267 21.17 1.85 -8.16
N THR A 268 21.15 2.40 -6.95
CA THR A 268 22.30 2.38 -6.03
C THR A 268 22.64 0.96 -5.62
N GLN A 269 21.62 0.13 -5.33
CA GLN A 269 21.83 -1.27 -4.97
C GLN A 269 22.49 -2.08 -6.08
N TYR A 270 22.13 -1.86 -7.34
CA TYR A 270 22.81 -2.50 -8.47
C TYR A 270 24.30 -2.11 -8.51
N LYS A 271 24.61 -0.82 -8.39
CA LYS A 271 26.01 -0.32 -8.37
C LYS A 271 26.82 -0.88 -7.21
N ASP A 272 26.22 -1.00 -6.03
CA ASP A 272 26.93 -1.46 -4.84
C ASP A 272 27.10 -2.98 -4.82
N LYS A 273 26.09 -3.74 -5.25
CA LYS A 273 26.17 -5.20 -5.34
C LYS A 273 27.06 -5.65 -6.49
N SER A 274 26.96 -5.04 -7.67
CA SER A 274 27.78 -5.41 -8.83
C SER A 274 29.28 -5.32 -8.54
N LYS A 275 29.74 -4.30 -7.81
CA LYS A 275 31.15 -4.13 -7.42
C LYS A 275 31.69 -5.26 -6.53
N LYS A 276 30.81 -5.93 -5.79
CA LYS A 276 31.16 -7.01 -4.85
C LYS A 276 31.10 -8.39 -5.48
N GLN A 277 30.66 -8.50 -6.75
CA GLN A 277 30.45 -9.78 -7.42
C GLN A 277 31.47 -9.96 -8.54
N GLN A 278 32.03 -11.18 -8.65
CA GLN A 278 32.85 -11.55 -9.80
C GLN A 278 32.00 -11.72 -11.07
N PHE A 279 30.79 -12.24 -10.90
CA PHE A 279 29.80 -12.39 -11.96
C PHE A 279 28.58 -11.53 -11.67
N VAL A 280 28.34 -10.55 -12.54
CA VAL A 280 27.17 -9.66 -12.46
C VAL A 280 26.11 -10.22 -13.42
N SER A 281 25.11 -10.89 -12.87
CA SER A 281 24.02 -11.47 -13.66
C SER A 281 23.12 -10.35 -14.24
N VAL A 282 22.45 -10.65 -15.36
CA VAL A 282 21.38 -9.77 -15.88
C VAL A 282 20.25 -9.65 -14.85
N GLY A 283 19.96 -10.72 -14.10
CA GLY A 283 18.99 -10.68 -13.00
C GLY A 283 19.32 -9.64 -11.93
N LEU A 284 20.60 -9.45 -11.58
CA LEU A 284 21.01 -8.41 -10.63
C LEU A 284 20.78 -6.99 -11.16
N PHE A 285 20.78 -6.80 -12.47
CA PHE A 285 20.42 -5.54 -13.11
C PHE A 285 18.90 -5.36 -13.25
N ASP A 286 18.19 -6.46 -13.51
CA ASP A 286 16.78 -6.47 -13.93
C ASP A 286 15.78 -6.66 -12.77
N TYR A 287 16.23 -7.13 -11.61
CA TYR A 287 15.34 -7.38 -10.46
C TYR A 287 14.43 -6.21 -10.05
N PRO A 288 14.76 -4.92 -10.27
CA PRO A 288 13.82 -3.84 -9.96
C PRO A 288 12.51 -3.94 -10.75
N ALA A 289 12.51 -4.49 -11.97
CA ALA A 289 11.29 -4.75 -12.74
C ALA A 289 10.47 -5.88 -12.13
N LEU A 290 11.13 -6.95 -11.68
CA LEU A 290 10.49 -8.05 -10.98
C LEU A 290 9.88 -7.56 -9.64
N MET A 291 10.58 -6.71 -8.90
CA MET A 291 10.05 -6.09 -7.68
C MET A 291 8.82 -5.23 -7.96
N ALA A 292 8.84 -4.45 -9.05
CA ALA A 292 7.67 -3.68 -9.47
C ALA A 292 6.49 -4.61 -9.80
N ALA A 293 6.74 -5.73 -10.48
CA ALA A 293 5.70 -6.72 -10.76
C ALA A 293 5.12 -7.32 -9.48
N ASP A 294 5.97 -7.67 -8.51
CA ASP A 294 5.56 -8.21 -7.22
C ASP A 294 4.56 -7.29 -6.51
N ILE A 295 4.81 -5.98 -6.54
CA ILE A 295 3.98 -4.98 -5.87
C ILE A 295 2.69 -4.71 -6.67
N LEU A 296 2.78 -4.53 -7.99
CA LEU A 296 1.67 -4.03 -8.80
C LEU A 296 0.58 -5.07 -9.09
N LEU A 297 0.90 -6.38 -9.05
CA LEU A 297 -0.08 -7.46 -9.28
C LEU A 297 -1.27 -7.43 -8.32
N TYR A 298 -1.10 -6.88 -7.13
CA TYR A 298 -2.07 -7.01 -6.04
C TYR A 298 -2.90 -5.74 -5.76
N ASN A 299 -2.75 -4.71 -6.60
CA ASN A 299 -3.26 -3.35 -6.33
C ASN A 299 -2.75 -2.82 -4.97
N THR A 300 -1.47 -3.06 -4.70
CA THR A 300 -0.82 -2.69 -3.43
C THR A 300 -0.90 -1.18 -3.21
N THR A 301 -1.36 -0.77 -2.02
CA THR A 301 -1.42 0.64 -1.61
C THR A 301 -0.20 1.02 -0.79
N GLU A 302 0.34 0.08 0.00
CA GLU A 302 1.46 0.33 0.91
C GLU A 302 2.54 -0.75 0.78
N VAL A 303 3.80 -0.32 0.81
CA VAL A 303 4.96 -1.23 0.78
C VAL A 303 5.85 -0.93 1.99
N PRO A 304 5.82 -1.76 3.04
CA PRO A 304 6.64 -1.57 4.22
C PRO A 304 8.07 -1.95 3.91
N ILE A 305 8.97 -0.97 3.99
CA ILE A 305 10.35 -1.11 3.52
C ILE A 305 11.36 -0.43 4.44
N GLY A 306 12.62 -0.86 4.34
CA GLY A 306 13.76 -0.08 4.81
C GLY A 306 14.06 1.11 3.90
N GLU A 307 14.79 2.09 4.43
CA GLU A 307 15.22 3.30 3.69
C GLU A 307 16.02 2.96 2.43
N ASP A 308 16.75 1.83 2.43
CA ASP A 308 17.55 1.32 1.32
C ASP A 308 16.73 0.86 0.11
N GLN A 309 15.44 0.56 0.30
CA GLN A 309 14.55 0.08 -0.77
C GLN A 309 13.65 1.19 -1.34
N LYS A 310 13.71 2.41 -0.79
CA LYS A 310 12.84 3.53 -1.22
C LYS A 310 12.96 3.78 -2.72
N GLN A 311 14.18 3.75 -3.25
CA GLN A 311 14.45 3.98 -4.68
C GLN A 311 13.71 2.98 -5.59
N HIS A 312 13.54 1.71 -5.16
CA HIS A 312 12.82 0.71 -5.95
C HIS A 312 11.31 0.93 -5.95
N VAL A 313 10.74 1.40 -4.83
CA VAL A 313 9.31 1.75 -4.77
C VAL A 313 9.02 2.99 -5.62
N GLU A 314 9.91 3.99 -5.64
CA GLU A 314 9.78 5.12 -6.57
C GLU A 314 9.85 4.66 -8.04
N LEU A 315 10.78 3.75 -8.38
CA LEU A 315 10.82 3.16 -9.73
C LEU A 315 9.53 2.41 -10.09
N THR A 316 8.96 1.69 -9.11
CA THR A 316 7.68 0.98 -9.25
C THR A 316 6.53 1.95 -9.55
N ARG A 317 6.50 3.10 -8.87
CA ARG A 317 5.51 4.15 -9.13
C ARG A 317 5.70 4.77 -10.52
N ASP A 318 6.93 5.08 -10.91
CA ASP A 318 7.25 5.64 -12.23
C ASP A 318 6.77 4.73 -13.37
N VAL A 319 7.01 3.41 -13.27
CA VAL A 319 6.61 2.46 -14.31
C VAL A 319 5.08 2.25 -14.32
N ALA A 320 4.44 2.24 -13.14
CA ALA A 320 3.00 2.16 -13.02
C ALA A 320 2.31 3.39 -13.64
N GLU A 321 2.79 4.60 -13.35
CA GLU A 321 2.26 5.84 -13.92
C GLU A 321 2.44 5.88 -15.45
N ARG A 322 3.61 5.44 -15.94
CA ARG A 322 3.89 5.33 -17.38
C ARG A 322 2.91 4.38 -18.07
N PHE A 323 2.71 3.18 -17.50
CA PHE A 323 1.77 2.20 -18.05
C PHE A 323 0.35 2.76 -18.05
N ASN A 324 -0.09 3.34 -16.92
CA ASN A 324 -1.41 3.93 -16.76
C ASN A 324 -1.67 5.07 -17.76
N LYS A 325 -0.67 5.91 -18.02
CA LYS A 325 -0.78 7.00 -19.00
C LYS A 325 -0.93 6.48 -20.43
N GLN A 326 -0.26 5.37 -20.76
CA GLN A 326 -0.25 4.80 -22.10
C GLN A 326 -1.47 3.92 -22.40
N HIS A 327 -1.92 3.13 -21.42
CA HIS A 327 -2.95 2.09 -21.59
C HIS A 327 -4.23 2.32 -20.75
N GLY A 328 -4.35 3.50 -20.15
CA GLY A 328 -5.37 3.81 -19.16
C GLY A 328 -5.02 3.23 -17.79
N TYR A 329 -5.63 3.79 -16.74
CA TYR A 329 -5.48 3.35 -15.36
C TYR A 329 -5.67 1.83 -15.20
N THR A 330 -4.65 1.19 -14.64
CA THR A 330 -4.48 -0.28 -14.49
C THR A 330 -3.86 -0.58 -13.14
N PHE A 331 -2.86 0.20 -12.73
CA PHE A 331 -2.11 0.00 -11.50
C PHE A 331 -2.41 1.09 -10.47
N VAL A 332 -2.59 0.67 -9.21
CA VAL A 332 -2.52 1.57 -8.05
C VAL A 332 -1.07 2.02 -7.87
N LEU A 333 -0.86 3.30 -7.51
CA LEU A 333 0.48 3.80 -7.19
C LEU A 333 0.78 3.49 -5.71
N PRO A 334 1.72 2.57 -5.42
CA PRO A 334 2.02 2.17 -4.05
C PRO A 334 2.79 3.26 -3.31
N GLU A 335 2.53 3.44 -2.02
CA GLU A 335 3.30 4.34 -1.16
C GLU A 335 4.32 3.57 -0.30
N PRO A 336 5.58 4.05 -0.19
CA PRO A 336 6.55 3.45 0.71
C PRO A 336 6.19 3.77 2.17
N VAL A 337 6.10 2.74 3.00
CA VAL A 337 5.87 2.88 4.44
C VAL A 337 7.19 2.58 5.17
N ILE A 338 7.79 3.60 5.75
CA ILE A 338 9.00 3.46 6.58
C ILE A 338 8.54 3.46 8.04
N PRO A 339 8.66 2.33 8.78
CA PRO A 339 8.26 2.26 10.16
C PRO A 339 8.98 3.33 11.00
N LYS A 340 8.22 4.19 11.69
CA LYS A 340 8.77 5.28 12.51
C LYS A 340 9.52 4.78 13.74
N VAL A 341 9.22 3.57 14.19
CA VAL A 341 9.77 2.96 15.40
C VAL A 341 9.87 1.45 15.17
N GLY A 342 11.07 1.00 14.85
CA GLY A 342 11.48 -0.39 15.02
C GLY A 342 12.86 -0.30 15.64
N GLY A 343 12.97 -0.59 16.94
CA GLY A 343 14.23 -0.45 17.68
C GLY A 343 15.35 -1.13 16.92
N ARG A 344 16.38 -0.32 16.62
CA ARG A 344 17.55 -0.78 15.88
C ARG A 344 18.33 -1.68 16.82
N VAL A 345 18.07 -2.98 16.75
CA VAL A 345 18.86 -3.98 17.47
C VAL A 345 20.24 -4.03 16.80
N MET A 346 21.25 -3.64 17.57
CA MET A 346 22.64 -3.59 17.14
C MET A 346 23.34 -4.91 17.40
N ASP A 347 24.45 -5.15 16.70
CA ASP A 347 25.30 -6.32 16.90
C ASP A 347 25.90 -6.31 18.32
N LEU A 348 25.88 -7.47 18.99
CA LEU A 348 26.33 -7.59 20.38
C LEU A 348 27.85 -7.42 20.53
N LYS A 349 28.64 -7.63 19.47
CA LYS A 349 30.10 -7.41 19.45
C LYS A 349 30.46 -6.05 18.88
N LYS A 350 29.66 -5.53 17.95
CA LYS A 350 29.85 -4.25 17.26
C LYS A 350 28.62 -3.37 17.49
N PRO A 351 28.45 -2.77 18.69
CA PRO A 351 27.20 -2.09 19.06
C PRO A 351 26.91 -0.81 18.28
N MET A 352 27.83 -0.34 17.43
CA MET A 352 27.61 0.76 16.48
C MET A 352 27.13 0.28 15.10
N GLN A 353 27.05 -1.03 14.88
CA GLN A 353 26.63 -1.65 13.63
C GLN A 353 25.32 -2.41 13.88
N LYS A 354 24.38 -2.33 12.93
CA LYS A 354 23.11 -3.06 13.00
C LYS A 354 23.37 -4.56 12.86
N MET A 355 22.63 -5.40 13.61
CA MET A 355 22.66 -6.85 13.36
C MET A 355 22.33 -7.14 11.89
N SER A 356 23.15 -7.99 11.29
CA SER A 356 23.12 -8.30 9.86
C SER A 356 23.12 -9.81 9.67
N LYS A 357 22.19 -10.28 8.83
CA LYS A 357 22.09 -11.69 8.46
C LYS A 357 23.26 -12.18 7.60
N SER A 358 24.06 -11.26 7.08
CA SER A 358 25.12 -11.52 6.08
C SER A 358 26.53 -11.25 6.61
N ASP A 359 26.68 -10.96 7.91
CA ASP A 359 28.01 -10.76 8.50
C ASP A 359 28.73 -12.11 8.63
N GLU A 360 30.01 -12.14 8.28
CA GLU A 360 30.83 -13.36 8.39
C GLU A 360 30.97 -13.81 9.85
N ASP A 361 30.96 -12.86 10.78
CA ASP A 361 30.97 -13.11 12.23
C ASP A 361 29.54 -13.05 12.78
N GLN A 362 29.00 -14.23 13.11
CA GLN A 362 27.66 -14.39 13.69
C GLN A 362 27.67 -14.40 15.23
N SER A 363 28.84 -14.20 15.88
CA SER A 363 28.94 -14.22 17.35
C SER A 363 28.23 -13.04 18.03
N GLY A 364 27.97 -11.97 17.27
CA GLY A 364 27.21 -10.81 17.71
C GLY A 364 25.71 -10.84 17.37
N VAL A 365 25.23 -11.89 16.71
CA VAL A 365 23.87 -11.95 16.15
C VAL A 365 23.06 -13.06 16.81
N ILE A 366 21.97 -12.70 17.49
CA ILE A 366 21.06 -13.68 18.11
C ILE A 366 20.05 -14.19 17.06
N GLY A 367 20.21 -15.42 16.60
CA GLY A 367 19.30 -16.08 15.68
C GLY A 367 17.98 -16.49 16.35
N LEU A 368 16.88 -16.52 15.58
CA LEU A 368 15.57 -16.94 16.10
C LEU A 368 15.49 -18.45 16.39
N LEU A 369 16.38 -19.22 15.78
CA LEU A 369 16.49 -20.67 15.97
C LEU A 369 17.71 -21.08 16.81
N ASP A 370 18.44 -20.12 17.37
CA ASP A 370 19.53 -20.39 18.31
C ASP A 370 19.01 -21.15 19.54
N THR A 371 19.79 -22.10 20.03
CA THR A 371 19.50 -22.80 21.28
C THR A 371 19.60 -21.85 22.47
N PRO A 372 18.94 -22.17 23.61
CA PRO A 372 19.07 -21.39 24.83
C PRO A 372 20.53 -21.16 25.26
N ASP A 373 21.41 -22.13 25.06
CA ASP A 373 22.82 -22.02 25.45
C ASP A 373 23.60 -21.09 24.51
N GLU A 374 23.37 -21.16 23.19
CA GLU A 374 23.94 -20.21 22.23
C GLU A 374 23.50 -18.76 22.53
N ILE A 375 22.23 -18.55 22.90
CA ILE A 375 21.71 -17.23 23.26
C ILE A 375 22.39 -16.70 24.51
N ARG A 376 22.52 -17.53 25.55
CA ARG A 376 23.24 -17.18 26.78
C ARG A 376 24.68 -16.79 26.49
N GLU A 377 25.39 -17.58 25.69
CA GLU A 377 26.79 -17.32 25.33
C GLU A 377 26.94 -16.00 24.55
N LYS A 378 26.08 -15.76 23.56
CA LYS A 378 26.11 -14.52 22.76
C LYS A 378 25.82 -13.28 23.60
N VAL A 379 24.81 -13.32 24.48
CA VAL A 379 24.45 -12.19 25.34
C VAL A 379 25.48 -11.98 26.45
N ASP A 380 25.98 -13.05 27.07
CA ASP A 380 27.02 -12.96 28.11
C ASP A 380 28.29 -12.30 27.56
N SER A 381 28.66 -12.68 26.34
CA SER A 381 29.86 -12.16 25.66
C SER A 381 29.64 -10.83 24.92
N ALA A 382 28.47 -10.20 25.04
CA ALA A 382 28.19 -8.89 24.44
C ALA A 382 29.16 -7.81 24.94
N VAL A 383 29.63 -6.94 24.04
CA VAL A 383 30.55 -5.85 24.36
C VAL A 383 29.81 -4.78 25.17
N THR A 384 30.39 -4.40 26.31
CA THR A 384 29.90 -3.34 27.20
C THR A 384 31.03 -2.38 27.56
N ASP A 385 30.69 -1.26 28.20
CA ASP A 385 31.68 -0.35 28.78
C ASP A 385 32.28 -0.88 30.10
N SER A 386 33.24 -0.13 30.67
CA SER A 386 33.91 -0.42 31.95
C SER A 386 33.20 0.16 33.18
N GLY A 387 32.04 0.79 33.00
CA GLY A 387 31.22 1.34 34.07
C GLY A 387 30.41 0.29 34.82
N LYS A 388 29.45 0.75 35.61
CA LYS A 388 28.56 -0.12 36.41
C LYS A 388 27.07 0.24 36.32
N GLN A 389 26.75 1.35 35.67
CA GLN A 389 25.40 1.88 35.60
C GLN A 389 24.69 1.35 34.37
N ILE A 390 23.48 0.83 34.54
CA ILE A 390 22.61 0.37 33.46
C ILE A 390 21.70 1.54 33.10
N VAL A 391 22.22 2.40 32.23
CA VAL A 391 21.60 3.65 31.78
C VAL A 391 21.73 3.69 30.26
N TYR A 392 20.67 4.16 29.61
CA TYR A 392 20.58 4.32 28.17
C TYR A 392 21.35 5.56 27.73
N ASP A 393 22.43 5.33 27.00
CA ASP A 393 23.27 6.35 26.38
C ASP A 393 23.89 5.74 25.11
N GLU A 394 23.38 6.12 23.94
CA GLU A 394 23.85 5.58 22.66
C GLU A 394 25.27 6.01 22.31
N GLU A 395 25.73 7.16 22.82
CA GLU A 395 27.05 7.69 22.50
C GLU A 395 28.13 7.08 23.41
N ASN A 396 27.89 7.06 24.72
CA ASN A 396 28.90 6.66 25.70
C ASN A 396 28.77 5.18 26.12
N LYS A 397 27.58 4.58 25.99
CA LYS A 397 27.28 3.21 26.46
C LYS A 397 26.53 2.37 25.43
N PRO A 398 26.93 2.34 24.15
CA PRO A 398 26.15 1.76 23.05
C PRO A 398 25.77 0.28 23.29
N GLY A 399 26.66 -0.51 23.88
CA GLY A 399 26.39 -1.93 24.20
C GLY A 399 25.31 -2.12 25.27
N ILE A 400 25.33 -1.30 26.34
CA ILE A 400 24.31 -1.34 27.40
C ILE A 400 22.97 -0.82 26.86
N SER A 401 22.99 0.26 26.10
CA SER A 401 21.80 0.83 25.44
C SER A 401 21.13 -0.17 24.51
N ASN A 402 21.92 -0.93 23.74
CA ASN A 402 21.42 -2.00 22.88
C ASN A 402 20.72 -3.11 23.70
N LEU A 403 21.32 -3.57 24.80
CA LEU A 403 20.71 -4.58 25.66
C LEU A 403 19.44 -4.07 26.37
N ILE A 404 19.42 -2.80 26.78
CA ILE A 404 18.22 -2.15 27.32
C ILE A 404 17.12 -2.09 26.25
N ALA A 405 17.45 -1.73 25.02
CA ALA A 405 16.50 -1.69 23.91
C ALA A 405 15.90 -3.08 23.63
N ILE A 406 16.74 -4.13 23.54
CA ILE A 406 16.26 -5.51 23.36
C ILE A 406 15.29 -5.89 24.49
N TYR A 407 15.68 -5.68 25.75
CA TYR A 407 14.84 -6.02 26.90
C TYR A 407 13.51 -5.26 26.90
N SER A 408 13.57 -3.94 26.69
CA SER A 408 12.43 -3.03 26.62
C SER A 408 11.43 -3.47 25.57
N GLN A 409 11.90 -3.83 24.37
CA GLN A 409 11.02 -4.21 23.27
C GLN A 409 10.42 -5.61 23.39
N LEU A 410 11.13 -6.55 24.01
CA LEU A 410 10.58 -7.89 24.27
C LEU A 410 9.50 -7.86 25.34
N ASN A 411 9.71 -7.08 26.41
CA ASN A 411 8.77 -6.92 27.52
C ASN A 411 7.69 -5.86 27.29
N GLU A 412 7.78 -5.04 26.23
CA GLU A 412 6.89 -3.91 25.97
C GLU A 412 6.87 -2.87 27.11
N VAL A 413 8.03 -2.66 27.75
CA VAL A 413 8.24 -1.68 28.83
C VAL A 413 9.10 -0.51 28.37
N SER A 414 8.98 0.65 29.02
CA SER A 414 9.81 1.82 28.68
C SER A 414 11.28 1.64 29.05
N VAL A 415 12.19 2.31 28.33
CA VAL A 415 13.63 2.34 28.65
C VAL A 415 13.86 2.76 30.11
N SER A 416 13.20 3.82 30.58
CA SER A 416 13.31 4.30 31.95
C SER A 416 12.85 3.29 33.00
N GLU A 417 11.89 2.42 32.64
CA GLU A 417 11.47 1.33 33.51
C GLU A 417 12.53 0.23 33.61
N VAL A 418 13.22 -0.09 32.51
CA VAL A 418 14.37 -1.01 32.52
C VAL A 418 15.49 -0.46 33.42
N GLU A 419 15.86 0.81 33.24
CA GLU A 419 16.89 1.47 34.07
C GLU A 419 16.53 1.42 35.56
N ARG A 420 15.28 1.71 35.90
CA ARG A 420 14.78 1.65 37.28
C ARG A 420 14.84 0.23 37.84
N ARG A 421 14.43 -0.77 37.04
CA ARG A 421 14.40 -2.19 37.44
C ARG A 421 15.79 -2.74 37.72
N PHE A 422 16.78 -2.32 36.93
CA PHE A 422 18.15 -2.82 37.02
C PHE A 422 19.14 -1.85 37.65
N LYS A 423 18.66 -0.77 38.30
CA LYS A 423 19.49 0.30 38.89
C LYS A 423 20.65 -0.22 39.75
N ASP A 424 20.39 -1.22 40.59
CA ASP A 424 21.35 -1.78 41.53
C ASP A 424 21.93 -3.14 41.07
N SER A 425 21.69 -3.52 39.80
CA SER A 425 22.17 -4.78 39.23
C SER A 425 23.57 -4.65 38.63
N SER A 426 24.35 -5.73 38.68
CA SER A 426 25.60 -5.83 37.92
C SER A 426 25.33 -6.09 36.44
N TYR A 427 26.29 -5.77 35.56
CA TYR A 427 26.18 -6.10 34.13
C TYR A 427 26.00 -7.59 33.87
N VAL A 428 26.62 -8.44 34.69
CA VAL A 428 26.47 -9.90 34.59
C VAL A 428 25.02 -10.31 34.85
N ASN A 429 24.42 -9.78 35.92
CA ASN A 429 23.02 -10.10 36.25
C ASN A 429 22.05 -9.53 35.20
N PHE A 430 22.34 -8.34 34.67
CA PHE A 430 21.55 -7.73 33.61
C PHE A 430 21.62 -8.53 32.31
N LYS A 431 22.81 -8.92 31.86
CA LYS A 431 22.99 -9.78 30.68
C LYS A 431 22.26 -11.11 30.82
N LYS A 432 22.33 -11.74 32.00
CA LYS A 432 21.56 -12.96 32.29
C LYS A 432 20.06 -12.72 32.15
N ALA A 433 19.54 -11.63 32.72
CA ALA A 433 18.12 -11.30 32.60
C ALA A 433 17.71 -11.06 31.13
N VAL A 434 18.54 -10.38 30.34
CA VAL A 434 18.30 -10.19 28.90
C VAL A 434 18.31 -11.53 28.15
N ALA A 435 19.26 -12.42 28.45
CA ALA A 435 19.33 -13.74 27.82
C ALA A 435 18.08 -14.57 28.10
N GLU A 436 17.65 -14.65 29.37
CA GLU A 436 16.45 -15.41 29.74
C GLU A 436 15.18 -14.80 29.11
N GLU A 437 15.09 -13.47 29.04
CA GLU A 437 13.97 -12.81 28.37
C GLU A 437 13.89 -13.15 26.87
N VAL A 438 15.04 -13.13 26.19
CA VAL A 438 15.12 -13.52 24.78
C VAL A 438 14.68 -14.97 24.61
N ILE A 439 15.17 -15.87 25.46
CA ILE A 439 14.81 -17.30 25.44
C ILE A 439 13.32 -17.49 25.66
N GLU A 440 12.75 -16.87 26.68
CA GLU A 440 11.33 -16.96 27.01
C GLU A 440 10.46 -16.44 25.86
N SER A 441 10.86 -15.31 25.26
CA SER A 441 10.15 -14.69 24.13
C SER A 441 10.14 -15.55 22.86
N ILE A 442 11.24 -16.27 22.54
CA ILE A 442 11.34 -17.04 21.28
C ILE A 442 11.01 -18.53 21.44
N THR A 443 11.02 -19.08 22.66
CA THR A 443 10.74 -20.51 22.89
C THR A 443 9.40 -20.96 22.31
N PRO A 444 8.28 -20.22 22.46
CA PRO A 444 7.01 -20.55 21.82
C PRO A 444 7.11 -20.60 20.29
N LEU A 445 7.82 -19.63 19.69
CA LEU A 445 8.07 -19.58 18.26
C LEU A 445 8.87 -20.81 17.82
N GLN A 446 9.95 -21.16 18.51
CA GLN A 446 10.77 -22.33 18.16
C GLN A 446 9.99 -23.64 18.27
N LYS A 447 9.12 -23.78 19.29
CA LYS A 447 8.24 -24.94 19.40
C LYS A 447 7.30 -25.03 18.20
N ARG A 448 6.61 -23.95 17.86
CA ARG A 448 5.69 -23.89 16.73
C ARG A 448 6.40 -24.12 15.39
N TYR A 449 7.61 -23.59 15.23
CA TYR A 449 8.47 -23.83 14.08
C TYR A 449 8.76 -25.32 13.88
N ARG A 450 9.18 -26.03 14.95
CA ARG A 450 9.46 -27.48 14.88
C ARG A 450 8.22 -28.29 14.53
N GLU A 451 7.06 -27.94 15.09
CA GLU A 451 5.77 -28.55 14.74
C GLU A 451 5.46 -28.40 13.24
N LEU A 452 5.57 -27.18 12.70
CA LEU A 452 5.29 -26.87 11.30
C LEU A 452 6.26 -27.57 10.33
N ARG A 453 7.55 -27.67 10.69
CA ARG A 453 8.54 -28.38 9.87
C ARG A 453 8.37 -29.89 9.91
N GLY A 454 7.90 -30.45 11.03
CA GLY A 454 7.70 -31.89 11.21
C GLY A 454 6.38 -32.44 10.66
N SER A 455 5.34 -31.62 10.51
CA SER A 455 3.98 -32.08 10.17
C SER A 455 3.70 -32.25 8.67
N GLY A 456 4.53 -31.65 7.80
CA GLY A 456 4.26 -31.56 6.36
C GLY A 456 3.12 -30.61 5.98
N GLU A 457 2.53 -29.89 6.94
CA GLU A 457 1.46 -28.92 6.72
C GLU A 457 1.96 -27.65 6.04
N LEU A 458 3.22 -27.27 6.27
CA LEU A 458 3.83 -26.05 5.75
C LEU A 458 3.63 -25.90 4.24
N THR A 459 3.95 -26.95 3.47
CA THR A 459 3.83 -26.93 2.02
C THR A 459 2.38 -26.78 1.57
N LYS A 460 1.41 -27.33 2.31
CA LYS A 460 -0.02 -27.18 2.00
C LYS A 460 -0.47 -25.73 2.22
N VAL A 461 -0.05 -25.12 3.33
CA VAL A 461 -0.33 -23.71 3.64
C VAL A 461 0.25 -22.80 2.55
N LEU A 462 1.51 -23.01 2.14
CA LEU A 462 2.15 -22.22 1.09
C LEU A 462 1.51 -22.37 -0.29
N LYS A 463 1.07 -23.58 -0.65
CA LYS A 463 0.32 -23.82 -1.90
C LYS A 463 -1.03 -23.10 -1.88
N ARG A 464 -1.78 -23.19 -0.79
CA ARG A 464 -3.05 -22.47 -0.62
C ARG A 464 -2.84 -20.95 -0.64
N GLY A 465 -1.77 -20.46 -0.02
CA GLY A 465 -1.38 -19.06 -0.11
C GLY A 465 -1.11 -18.61 -1.55
N ALA A 466 -0.41 -19.42 -2.34
CA ALA A 466 -0.16 -19.14 -3.75
C ALA A 466 -1.44 -19.18 -4.60
N GLU A 467 -2.39 -20.07 -4.29
CA GLU A 467 -3.71 -20.07 -4.93
C GLU A 467 -4.48 -18.78 -4.66
N ARG A 468 -4.57 -18.34 -3.40
CA ARG A 468 -5.18 -17.06 -3.01
C ARG A 468 -4.46 -15.86 -3.64
N ALA A 469 -3.14 -15.92 -3.76
CA ALA A 469 -2.37 -14.89 -4.47
C ALA A 469 -2.79 -14.81 -5.95
N ARG A 470 -2.90 -15.97 -6.62
CA ARG A 470 -3.33 -16.07 -8.03
C ARG A 470 -4.76 -15.61 -8.29
N GLU A 471 -5.66 -15.79 -7.34
CA GLU A 471 -7.02 -15.25 -7.43
C GLU A 471 -7.04 -13.71 -7.58
N ILE A 472 -5.99 -13.03 -7.10
CA ILE A 472 -5.83 -11.58 -7.21
C ILE A 472 -4.94 -11.21 -8.41
N SER A 473 -3.78 -11.84 -8.54
CA SER A 473 -2.79 -11.50 -9.56
C SER A 473 -3.22 -11.91 -10.97
N GLY A 474 -3.92 -13.04 -11.13
CA GLY A 474 -4.33 -13.57 -12.42
C GLY A 474 -5.26 -12.61 -13.19
N PRO A 475 -6.37 -12.13 -12.58
CA PRO A 475 -7.21 -11.12 -13.21
C PRO A 475 -6.47 -9.81 -13.52
N LYS A 476 -5.54 -9.38 -12.64
CA LYS A 476 -4.72 -8.18 -12.89
C LYS A 476 -3.79 -8.37 -14.10
N LEU A 477 -3.12 -9.51 -14.20
CA LEU A 477 -2.25 -9.82 -15.32
C LEU A 477 -3.04 -9.93 -16.63
N ARG A 478 -4.24 -10.55 -16.59
CA ARG A 478 -5.13 -10.60 -17.76
C ARG A 478 -5.55 -9.20 -18.23
N GLU A 479 -5.90 -8.30 -17.31
CA GLU A 479 -6.20 -6.89 -17.63
C GLU A 479 -5.00 -6.22 -18.32
N VAL A 480 -3.78 -6.46 -17.82
CA VAL A 480 -2.54 -5.94 -18.44
C VAL A 480 -2.38 -6.49 -19.86
N TYR A 481 -2.58 -7.80 -20.06
CA TYR A 481 -2.51 -8.43 -21.38
C TYR A 481 -3.50 -7.86 -22.39
N GLU A 482 -4.76 -7.67 -21.98
CA GLU A 482 -5.80 -7.05 -22.82
C GLU A 482 -5.40 -5.64 -23.24
N LYS A 483 -4.87 -4.86 -22.30
CA LYS A 483 -4.48 -3.46 -22.51
C LYS A 483 -3.27 -3.27 -23.40
N ILE A 484 -2.35 -4.24 -23.44
CA ILE A 484 -1.19 -4.22 -24.35
C ILE A 484 -1.49 -4.93 -25.68
N GLY A 485 -2.67 -5.53 -25.83
CA GLY A 485 -3.15 -6.14 -27.07
C GLY A 485 -2.69 -7.59 -27.29
N PHE A 486 -2.38 -8.34 -26.23
CA PHE A 486 -2.16 -9.78 -26.33
C PHE A 486 -3.48 -10.52 -26.58
N VAL A 487 -3.38 -11.73 -27.14
CA VAL A 487 -4.52 -12.63 -27.32
C VAL A 487 -4.80 -13.34 -25.99
N VAL A 488 -5.98 -13.16 -25.40
CA VAL A 488 -6.35 -13.58 -24.03
C VAL A 488 -7.70 -14.27 -23.90
#